data_AF-A0A2N0L1F3-F1
#
_entry.id   AF-A0A2N0L1F3-F1
#
_cell.length_a   1.000
_cell.length_b   1.000
_cell.length_c   1.000
_cell.angle_alpha   90.00
_cell.angle_beta   90.00
_cell.angle_gamma   90.00
#
_symmetry.space_group_name_H-M   'P 1'
#
loop_
_entity.id
_entity.type
_entity.pdbx_description
1 polymer ?
#
loop_
_entity_poly.entity_id
_entity_poly.type
_entity_poly.pdbx_seq_one_letter_code
_entity_poly.pdbx_strand_id
1 'polypeptide(L)'
;MILLMLLAVAAVSCDAGQQLDDARERAASLLEPEPTATPPSPQLIPSVVEENTPTPDPDHAPTQEPDVVVIADIPNVIPTPTTAPEPGVIVIADIPNVIPTVTPTPPARIAFASDREGDREIYVMHTDGSNQARMTKSPGRDEAPAWSPDGSRFAFLSFRDGNGEIYTMNADGSNLTRLTNNAEFDGGPTWSPDGSRIAFTAISDDGSLDVYVMNADGSGRAQLTSSRAHDAGPSWSPDGRRIVFYSGQDRGNEIYTMFPDGTNQLRLTDNETPDLEPVWSPDGTKILFYSFRDGNAQVYVMETDGTNQIRLTNNQDQDEFPTWSRDGSKIAFYSNRTGNSDIFIMNADGSNQKQLTDNAAIDKQPDWGP
;
A
#
# COMPACT_ATOMS: atom_id res chain seq x y z
N MET A 1 24.56 -0.57 24.84
CA MET A 1 24.78 -0.66 23.37
C MET A 1 23.56 -1.15 22.59
N ILE A 2 22.47 -1.58 23.27
CA ILE A 2 21.18 -1.94 22.65
C ILE A 2 20.19 -0.74 22.63
N LEU A 3 20.45 0.28 23.45
CA LEU A 3 19.61 1.49 23.57
C LEU A 3 19.83 2.53 22.43
N LEU A 4 20.83 2.33 21.56
CA LEU A 4 21.08 3.21 20.40
C LEU A 4 20.44 2.69 19.09
N MET A 5 19.95 1.45 19.04
CA MET A 5 19.35 0.87 17.83
C MET A 5 17.86 1.18 17.67
N LEU A 6 17.15 1.55 18.74
CA LEU A 6 15.75 2.00 18.64
C LEU A 6 15.59 3.40 18.02
N LEU A 7 16.64 4.22 17.99
CA LEU A 7 16.59 5.59 17.44
C LEU A 7 16.72 5.65 15.92
N ALA A 8 17.09 4.56 15.24
CA ALA A 8 17.33 4.56 13.80
C ALA A 8 16.09 4.20 12.96
N VAL A 9 15.14 3.44 13.50
CA VAL A 9 13.93 3.00 12.78
C VAL A 9 12.85 4.08 12.74
N ALA A 10 12.94 5.05 13.65
CA ALA A 10 12.10 6.23 13.59
C ALA A 10 12.41 7.10 12.35
N ALA A 11 13.58 7.00 11.70
CA ALA A 11 14.05 7.99 10.71
C ALA A 11 13.19 8.14 9.43
N VAL A 12 12.31 7.19 9.09
CA VAL A 12 11.39 7.32 7.94
C VAL A 12 9.95 7.66 8.37
N SER A 13 9.61 7.40 9.64
CA SER A 13 8.42 7.97 10.34
C SER A 13 8.76 9.22 11.19
N CYS A 14 9.98 9.75 11.11
CA CYS A 14 10.55 10.66 12.13
C CYS A 14 10.07 12.09 11.98
N ASP A 15 9.68 12.47 10.77
CA ASP A 15 9.22 13.84 10.53
C ASP A 15 7.85 14.10 11.16
N ALA A 16 7.03 13.05 11.37
CA ALA A 16 5.79 13.17 12.14
C ALA A 16 6.07 13.29 13.66
N GLY A 17 7.09 12.58 14.18
CA GLY A 17 7.49 12.65 15.59
C GLY A 17 8.08 14.01 15.98
N GLN A 18 8.89 14.61 15.11
CA GLN A 18 9.49 15.93 15.36
C GLN A 18 8.44 17.06 15.30
N GLN A 19 7.39 16.91 14.48
CA GLN A 19 6.23 17.80 14.46
C GLN A 19 5.29 17.61 15.65
N LEU A 20 5.16 16.39 16.20
CA LEU A 20 4.36 16.12 17.41
C LEU A 20 4.93 16.86 18.63
N ASP A 21 6.25 16.95 18.74
CA ASP A 21 6.93 17.70 19.80
C ASP A 21 6.78 19.22 19.62
N ASP A 22 6.91 19.74 18.38
CA ASP A 22 6.72 21.16 18.06
C ASP A 22 5.25 21.62 18.22
N ALA A 23 4.28 20.76 17.90
CA ALA A 23 2.85 21.03 18.08
C ALA A 23 2.45 21.03 19.56
N ARG A 24 3.04 20.13 20.38
CA ARG A 24 2.87 20.10 21.84
C ARG A 24 3.42 21.34 22.52
N GLU A 25 4.59 21.84 22.12
CA GLU A 25 5.15 23.08 22.68
C GLU A 25 4.29 24.32 22.35
N ARG A 26 3.71 24.39 21.14
CA ARG A 26 2.80 25.48 20.76
C ARG A 26 1.46 25.43 21.51
N ALA A 27 0.91 24.24 21.75
CA ALA A 27 -0.33 24.06 22.52
C ALA A 27 -0.12 24.36 24.03
N ALA A 28 1.03 23.97 24.59
CA ALA A 28 1.38 24.23 25.98
C ALA A 28 1.61 25.73 26.29
N SER A 29 2.00 26.52 25.28
CA SER A 29 2.20 27.97 25.42
C SER A 29 0.89 28.80 25.50
N LEU A 30 -0.28 28.20 25.23
CA LEU A 30 -1.57 28.91 25.14
C LEU A 30 -2.53 28.64 26.30
N LEU A 31 -2.15 27.79 27.27
CA LEU A 31 -2.97 27.45 28.42
C LEU A 31 -2.37 28.06 29.69
N GLU A 32 -2.94 29.17 30.17
CA GLU A 32 -2.72 29.60 31.56
C GLU A 32 -3.39 28.59 32.52
N PRO A 33 -2.77 28.27 33.67
CA PRO A 33 -3.29 27.24 34.57
C PRO A 33 -4.53 27.74 35.34
N GLU A 34 -5.68 27.11 35.07
CA GLU A 34 -6.89 27.19 35.90
C GLU A 34 -6.67 26.54 37.29
N PRO A 35 -7.30 27.06 38.37
CA PRO A 35 -7.09 26.56 39.73
C PRO A 35 -7.72 25.18 39.95
N THR A 36 -6.97 24.32 40.64
CA THR A 36 -7.28 22.92 40.92
C THR A 36 -8.52 22.73 41.82
N ALA A 37 -9.55 22.06 41.29
CA ALA A 37 -10.66 21.52 42.08
C ALA A 37 -10.36 20.07 42.50
N THR A 38 -10.60 19.76 43.77
CA THR A 38 -10.36 18.45 44.40
C THR A 38 -11.42 17.42 43.97
N PRO A 39 -11.06 16.14 43.67
CA PRO A 39 -12.04 15.14 43.28
C PRO A 39 -12.81 14.56 44.49
N PRO A 40 -14.11 14.21 44.35
CA PRO A 40 -14.87 13.54 45.40
C PRO A 40 -14.56 12.03 45.48
N SER A 41 -14.71 11.47 46.69
CA SER A 41 -14.44 10.08 47.05
C SER A 41 -15.41 9.06 46.40
N PRO A 42 -14.97 7.81 46.14
CA PRO A 42 -15.78 6.80 45.46
C PRO A 42 -16.88 6.20 46.36
N GLN A 43 -18.09 6.06 45.80
CA GLN A 43 -19.24 5.37 46.39
C GLN A 43 -19.20 3.87 46.04
N LEU A 44 -19.48 3.02 47.02
CA LEU A 44 -19.53 1.56 46.92
C LEU A 44 -20.81 1.08 46.21
N ILE A 45 -20.67 0.19 45.22
CA ILE A 45 -21.79 -0.50 44.55
C ILE A 45 -21.94 -1.90 45.17
N PRO A 46 -23.13 -2.34 45.61
CA PRO A 46 -23.33 -3.69 46.13
C PRO A 46 -23.58 -4.73 45.00
N SER A 47 -22.96 -5.90 45.18
CA SER A 47 -23.01 -7.08 44.31
C SER A 47 -24.42 -7.66 44.18
N VAL A 48 -24.84 -7.97 42.95
CA VAL A 48 -26.05 -8.75 42.66
C VAL A 48 -25.64 -10.18 42.30
N VAL A 49 -26.39 -11.12 42.89
CA VAL A 49 -26.21 -12.58 42.86
C VAL A 49 -26.77 -13.15 41.56
N GLU A 50 -26.03 -14.09 40.94
CA GLU A 50 -26.43 -14.87 39.78
C GLU A 50 -27.61 -15.82 40.08
N GLU A 51 -28.62 -15.82 39.20
CA GLU A 51 -29.62 -16.89 39.12
C GLU A 51 -29.43 -17.70 37.83
N ASN A 52 -29.25 -19.01 38.03
CA ASN A 52 -29.09 -20.04 37.02
C ASN A 52 -30.36 -20.22 36.18
N THR A 53 -30.22 -20.28 34.85
CA THR A 53 -31.25 -20.78 33.94
C THR A 53 -30.77 -22.08 33.26
N PRO A 54 -31.67 -23.06 33.01
CA PRO A 54 -31.26 -24.37 32.50
C PRO A 54 -31.17 -24.42 30.96
N THR A 55 -30.23 -25.25 30.51
CA THR A 55 -29.87 -25.63 29.12
C THR A 55 -31.01 -26.23 28.29
N PRO A 56 -31.02 -26.06 26.95
CA PRO A 56 -31.97 -26.74 26.07
C PRO A 56 -31.43 -28.10 25.57
N ASP A 57 -32.36 -29.05 25.45
CA ASP A 57 -32.22 -30.40 24.88
C ASP A 57 -32.46 -30.36 23.35
N PRO A 58 -31.60 -30.94 22.49
CA PRO A 58 -31.86 -31.06 21.06
C PRO A 58 -32.06 -32.52 20.64
N ASP A 59 -33.28 -32.89 20.26
CA ASP A 59 -33.51 -34.16 19.57
C ASP A 59 -34.64 -34.08 18.51
N HIS A 60 -34.31 -34.59 17.32
CA HIS A 60 -35.17 -35.00 16.17
C HIS A 60 -35.75 -33.96 15.16
N ALA A 61 -35.02 -33.81 14.03
CA ALA A 61 -35.36 -34.10 12.60
C ALA A 61 -36.71 -33.65 11.95
N PRO A 62 -36.83 -33.42 10.61
CA PRO A 62 -36.04 -34.05 9.54
C PRO A 62 -35.61 -33.19 8.33
N THR A 63 -34.73 -33.84 7.57
CA THR A 63 -34.15 -33.62 6.23
C THR A 63 -35.19 -33.40 5.12
N GLN A 64 -34.91 -32.46 4.21
CA GLN A 64 -35.58 -32.32 2.92
C GLN A 64 -34.52 -32.45 1.81
N GLU A 65 -34.64 -33.47 0.96
CA GLU A 65 -33.82 -33.70 -0.23
C GLU A 65 -34.13 -32.66 -1.33
N PRO A 66 -33.17 -32.31 -2.21
CA PRO A 66 -33.43 -31.42 -3.34
C PRO A 66 -34.09 -32.16 -4.52
N ASP A 67 -35.17 -31.58 -5.04
CA ASP A 67 -35.86 -32.01 -6.26
C ASP A 67 -34.93 -31.97 -7.49
N VAL A 68 -34.84 -33.12 -8.16
CA VAL A 68 -34.15 -33.31 -9.45
C VAL A 68 -35.07 -32.83 -10.58
N VAL A 69 -34.68 -31.75 -11.27
CA VAL A 69 -35.36 -31.34 -12.51
C VAL A 69 -34.77 -32.11 -13.69
N VAL A 70 -35.60 -32.96 -14.29
CA VAL A 70 -35.33 -33.72 -15.51
C VAL A 70 -35.40 -32.79 -16.73
N ILE A 71 -34.33 -32.77 -17.52
CA ILE A 71 -34.25 -32.07 -18.82
C ILE A 71 -35.00 -32.91 -19.87
N ALA A 72 -35.97 -32.31 -20.56
CA ALA A 72 -36.72 -32.94 -21.64
C ALA A 72 -36.03 -32.78 -23.01
N ASP A 73 -36.18 -33.83 -23.82
CA ASP A 73 -35.62 -34.08 -25.15
C ASP A 73 -35.88 -32.97 -26.19
N ILE A 74 -34.85 -32.68 -27.00
CA ILE A 74 -34.97 -31.89 -28.23
C ILE A 74 -34.87 -32.87 -29.42
N PRO A 75 -35.87 -32.97 -30.31
CA PRO A 75 -35.81 -33.89 -31.44
C PRO A 75 -34.87 -33.39 -32.54
N ASN A 76 -34.02 -34.31 -33.00
CA ASN A 76 -33.05 -34.16 -34.07
C ASN A 76 -33.79 -34.12 -35.43
N VAL A 77 -33.80 -32.96 -36.11
CA VAL A 77 -34.39 -32.82 -37.45
C VAL A 77 -33.27 -32.67 -38.48
N ILE A 78 -33.14 -33.66 -39.37
CA ILE A 78 -32.26 -33.65 -40.53
C ILE A 78 -32.99 -32.93 -41.69
N PRO A 79 -32.49 -31.81 -42.24
CA PRO A 79 -33.02 -31.28 -43.49
C PRO A 79 -32.34 -31.91 -44.72
N THR A 80 -33.17 -32.41 -45.65
CA THR A 80 -32.84 -32.83 -47.02
C THR A 80 -32.23 -31.70 -47.87
N PRO A 81 -31.39 -32.00 -48.89
CA PRO A 81 -30.70 -30.98 -49.67
C PRO A 81 -31.66 -30.34 -50.68
N THR A 82 -31.82 -29.02 -50.63
CA THR A 82 -32.52 -28.25 -51.67
C THR A 82 -31.50 -27.42 -52.44
N THR A 83 -31.64 -27.47 -53.77
CA THR A 83 -30.79 -26.92 -54.84
C THR A 83 -30.41 -25.45 -54.68
N ALA A 84 -29.14 -25.16 -54.95
CA ALA A 84 -28.52 -23.83 -54.93
C ALA A 84 -29.02 -22.91 -56.07
N PRO A 85 -29.16 -21.59 -55.84
CA PRO A 85 -29.25 -20.60 -56.91
C PRO A 85 -27.85 -20.18 -57.41
N GLU A 86 -27.79 -19.71 -58.67
CA GLU A 86 -26.58 -19.33 -59.42
C GLU A 86 -25.64 -18.35 -58.70
N PRO A 87 -24.33 -18.34 -59.03
CA PRO A 87 -23.37 -17.41 -58.46
C PRO A 87 -23.60 -15.98 -58.96
N GLY A 88 -24.21 -15.16 -58.11
CA GLY A 88 -24.14 -13.70 -58.23
C GLY A 88 -22.74 -13.21 -57.93
N VAL A 89 -22.17 -12.41 -58.83
CA VAL A 89 -20.87 -11.75 -58.65
C VAL A 89 -20.96 -10.78 -57.47
N ILE A 90 -20.30 -11.10 -56.36
CA ILE A 90 -20.09 -10.16 -55.26
C ILE A 90 -18.88 -9.29 -55.62
N VAL A 91 -19.12 -8.01 -55.88
CA VAL A 91 -18.04 -7.01 -55.95
C VAL A 91 -17.62 -6.74 -54.51
N ILE A 92 -16.49 -7.30 -54.08
CA ILE A 92 -15.85 -6.95 -52.82
C ILE A 92 -15.26 -5.55 -53.03
N ALA A 93 -15.85 -4.53 -52.41
CA ALA A 93 -15.22 -3.23 -52.32
C ALA A 93 -13.92 -3.38 -51.51
N ASP A 94 -12.82 -2.79 -52.02
CA ASP A 94 -11.51 -2.76 -51.35
C ASP A 94 -11.68 -2.36 -49.89
N ILE A 95 -11.53 -3.33 -48.98
CA ILE A 95 -11.41 -3.06 -47.55
C ILE A 95 -9.96 -2.57 -47.39
N PRO A 96 -9.71 -1.30 -47.00
CA PRO A 96 -8.35 -0.86 -46.79
C PRO A 96 -7.71 -1.76 -45.73
N ASN A 97 -6.55 -2.31 -46.08
CA ASN A 97 -5.74 -3.13 -45.19
C ASN A 97 -5.19 -2.23 -44.07
N VAL A 98 -5.99 -1.99 -43.04
CA VAL A 98 -5.56 -1.28 -41.84
C VAL A 98 -4.70 -2.25 -41.05
N ILE A 99 -3.38 -2.21 -41.29
CA ILE A 99 -2.42 -2.82 -40.36
C ILE A 99 -2.65 -2.10 -39.03
N PRO A 100 -3.06 -2.81 -37.96
CA PRO A 100 -3.18 -2.16 -36.65
C PRO A 100 -1.81 -1.61 -36.29
N THR A 101 -1.72 -0.29 -36.17
CA THR A 101 -0.55 0.36 -35.58
C THR A 101 -0.44 -0.15 -34.16
N VAL A 102 0.54 -1.01 -33.92
CA VAL A 102 0.93 -1.40 -32.56
C VAL A 102 1.54 -0.14 -31.96
N THR A 103 0.74 0.63 -31.22
CA THR A 103 1.29 1.69 -30.38
C THR A 103 2.29 1.01 -29.46
N PRO A 104 3.60 1.36 -29.49
CA PRO A 104 4.55 0.74 -28.59
C PRO A 104 4.07 0.98 -27.17
N THR A 105 3.95 -0.10 -26.39
CA THR A 105 3.73 0.03 -24.95
C THR A 105 4.81 0.96 -24.40
N PRO A 106 4.44 2.05 -23.69
CA PRO A 106 5.43 2.88 -23.03
C PRO A 106 6.37 2.00 -22.20
N PRO A 107 7.67 2.31 -22.14
CA PRO A 107 8.59 1.55 -21.28
C PRO A 107 8.08 1.63 -19.84
N ALA A 108 8.15 0.50 -19.12
CA ALA A 108 7.85 0.48 -17.69
C ALA A 108 8.72 1.52 -16.95
N ARG A 109 8.16 2.12 -15.91
CA ARG A 109 8.78 3.24 -15.20
C ARG A 109 8.90 2.96 -13.71
N ILE A 110 9.86 3.59 -13.06
CA ILE A 110 10.00 3.61 -11.60
C ILE A 110 9.92 5.06 -11.16
N ALA A 111 9.02 5.38 -10.24
CA ALA A 111 9.02 6.65 -9.52
C ALA A 111 9.81 6.50 -8.22
N PHE A 112 10.52 7.53 -7.79
CA PHE A 112 11.30 7.51 -6.54
C PHE A 112 11.52 8.93 -6.03
N ALA A 113 11.80 9.08 -4.73
CA ALA A 113 12.15 10.36 -4.13
C ALA A 113 13.68 10.57 -4.19
N SER A 114 14.12 11.79 -4.49
CA SER A 114 15.55 12.12 -4.66
C SER A 114 15.88 13.54 -4.23
N ASP A 115 16.99 13.74 -3.50
CA ASP A 115 17.46 15.06 -3.02
C ASP A 115 18.54 15.72 -3.91
N ARG A 116 18.72 15.24 -5.14
CA ARG A 116 19.76 15.70 -6.11
C ARG A 116 19.82 17.21 -6.32
N GLU A 117 18.69 17.90 -6.16
CA GLU A 117 18.55 19.33 -6.44
C GLU A 117 18.12 20.14 -5.22
N GLY A 118 18.34 19.62 -4.00
CA GLY A 118 18.04 20.32 -2.76
C GLY A 118 17.18 19.49 -1.81
N ASP A 119 15.93 19.89 -1.63
CA ASP A 119 14.94 19.05 -0.96
C ASP A 119 14.54 17.86 -1.83
N ARG A 120 13.90 16.86 -1.21
CA ARG A 120 13.48 15.65 -1.94
C ARG A 120 12.35 15.98 -2.89
N GLU A 121 12.45 15.42 -4.09
CA GLU A 121 11.46 15.58 -5.15
C GLU A 121 11.19 14.22 -5.80
N ILE A 122 10.04 14.08 -6.46
CA ILE A 122 9.71 12.88 -7.19
C ILE A 122 10.43 12.89 -8.54
N TYR A 123 11.19 11.84 -8.79
CA TYR A 123 11.80 11.53 -10.08
C TYR A 123 11.16 10.29 -10.66
N VAL A 124 11.19 10.21 -12.00
CA VAL A 124 10.75 9.03 -12.75
C VAL A 124 11.86 8.62 -13.69
N MET A 125 12.09 7.32 -13.81
CA MET A 125 13.07 6.74 -14.72
C MET A 125 12.50 5.51 -15.44
N HIS A 126 13.16 5.07 -16.51
CA HIS A 126 12.93 3.75 -17.08
C HIS A 126 13.49 2.66 -16.15
N THR A 127 12.96 1.43 -16.26
CA THR A 127 13.39 0.28 -15.44
C THR A 127 14.85 -0.15 -15.63
N ASP A 128 15.53 0.35 -16.65
CA ASP A 128 16.96 0.12 -16.87
C ASP A 128 17.87 1.18 -16.20
N GLY A 129 17.27 2.19 -15.56
CA GLY A 129 17.93 3.33 -14.92
C GLY A 129 18.08 4.56 -15.82
N SER A 130 17.70 4.46 -17.11
CA SER A 130 17.81 5.57 -18.06
C SER A 130 16.64 6.58 -17.94
N ASN A 131 16.77 7.72 -18.62
CA ASN A 131 15.71 8.73 -18.76
C ASN A 131 15.15 9.24 -17.41
N GLN A 132 16.05 9.53 -16.47
CA GLN A 132 15.67 10.06 -15.17
C GLN A 132 15.22 11.52 -15.30
N ALA A 133 13.98 11.81 -14.92
CA ALA A 133 13.36 13.12 -15.02
C ALA A 133 12.74 13.53 -13.68
N ARG A 134 13.01 14.77 -13.25
CA ARG A 134 12.36 15.40 -12.10
C ARG A 134 10.91 15.73 -12.48
N MET A 135 9.96 15.22 -11.70
CA MET A 135 8.52 15.40 -11.95
C MET A 135 7.91 16.50 -11.10
N THR A 136 8.40 16.71 -9.88
CA THR A 136 7.91 17.74 -8.97
C THR A 136 8.93 18.85 -8.78
N LYS A 137 8.44 20.07 -8.53
CA LYS A 137 9.25 21.20 -8.08
C LYS A 137 8.45 22.00 -7.07
N SER A 138 8.86 21.89 -5.82
CA SER A 138 8.05 22.21 -4.65
C SER A 138 8.89 23.03 -3.66
N PRO A 139 8.28 23.89 -2.82
CA PRO A 139 8.99 24.56 -1.71
C PRO A 139 9.22 23.64 -0.50
N GLY A 140 8.70 22.42 -0.52
CA GLY A 140 8.91 21.41 0.51
C GLY A 140 9.07 20.03 -0.11
N ARG A 141 9.64 19.11 0.67
CA ARG A 141 9.94 17.75 0.21
C ARG A 141 8.69 17.01 -0.30
N ASP A 142 8.88 16.28 -1.40
CA ASP A 142 7.91 15.37 -2.00
C ASP A 142 8.46 13.93 -1.95
N GLU A 143 7.67 13.00 -1.42
CA GLU A 143 8.10 11.65 -1.04
C GLU A 143 7.02 10.59 -1.29
N ALA A 144 7.37 9.31 -1.11
CA ALA A 144 6.47 8.15 -1.19
C ALA A 144 5.51 8.19 -2.41
N PRO A 145 6.04 8.19 -3.65
CA PRO A 145 5.20 8.16 -4.85
C PRO A 145 4.48 6.81 -4.97
N ALA A 146 3.27 6.83 -5.52
CA ALA A 146 2.48 5.64 -5.81
C ALA A 146 1.72 5.79 -7.14
N TRP A 147 2.10 4.97 -8.12
CA TRP A 147 1.46 4.91 -9.43
C TRP A 147 0.01 4.44 -9.33
N SER A 148 -0.86 5.10 -10.09
CA SER A 148 -2.19 4.57 -10.37
C SER A 148 -2.10 3.28 -11.21
N PRO A 149 -3.07 2.35 -11.09
CA PRO A 149 -2.99 1.04 -11.75
C PRO A 149 -2.95 1.11 -13.29
N ASP A 150 -3.45 2.21 -13.86
CA ASP A 150 -3.45 2.48 -15.30
C ASP A 150 -2.21 3.28 -15.76
N GLY A 151 -1.39 3.77 -14.83
CA GLY A 151 -0.16 4.51 -15.11
C GLY A 151 -0.35 5.94 -15.59
N SER A 152 -1.60 6.41 -15.58
CA SER A 152 -1.94 7.76 -16.05
C SER A 152 -1.54 8.85 -15.06
N ARG A 153 -1.51 8.50 -13.77
CA ARG A 153 -1.24 9.40 -12.64
C ARG A 153 -0.40 8.71 -11.57
N PHE A 154 0.10 9.50 -10.63
CA PHE A 154 0.59 8.99 -9.36
C PHE A 154 0.16 9.91 -8.21
N ALA A 155 -0.03 9.31 -7.04
CA ALA A 155 -0.22 10.01 -5.78
C ALA A 155 1.13 10.09 -5.04
N PHE A 156 1.31 11.06 -4.17
CA PHE A 156 2.55 11.23 -3.41
C PHE A 156 2.32 12.12 -2.18
N LEU A 157 3.21 11.99 -1.20
CA LEU A 157 3.27 12.85 -0.01
C LEU A 157 4.00 14.15 -0.37
N SER A 158 3.46 15.30 0.04
CA SER A 158 4.11 16.61 -0.11
C SER A 158 4.01 17.43 1.17
N PHE A 159 5.10 18.12 1.52
CA PHE A 159 5.16 19.07 2.63
C PHE A 159 5.04 20.54 2.19
N ARG A 160 4.61 20.79 0.95
CA ARG A 160 4.61 22.15 0.35
C ARG A 160 3.74 23.18 1.08
N ASP A 161 2.82 22.73 1.92
CA ASP A 161 1.89 23.58 2.67
C ASP A 161 2.15 23.62 4.18
N GLY A 162 3.28 23.06 4.64
CA GLY A 162 3.73 23.11 6.05
C GLY A 162 3.52 21.83 6.85
N ASN A 163 2.55 21.00 6.48
CA ASN A 163 2.33 19.64 6.97
C ASN A 163 2.35 18.64 5.80
N GLY A 164 2.46 17.35 6.12
CA GLY A 164 2.42 16.29 5.12
C GLY A 164 1.01 16.07 4.58
N GLU A 165 0.84 16.16 3.27
CA GLU A 165 -0.45 16.04 2.60
C GLU A 165 -0.33 15.19 1.34
N ILE A 166 -1.43 14.54 0.94
CA ILE A 166 -1.49 13.72 -0.25
C ILE A 166 -1.87 14.56 -1.46
N TYR A 167 -1.05 14.43 -2.49
CA TYR A 167 -1.24 15.06 -3.78
C TYR A 167 -1.31 14.01 -4.89
N THR A 168 -1.93 14.38 -6.01
CA THR A 168 -1.87 13.61 -7.26
C THR A 168 -1.41 14.49 -8.40
N MET A 169 -0.79 13.88 -9.39
CA MET A 169 -0.61 14.51 -10.69
C MET A 169 -0.56 13.47 -11.80
N ASN A 170 -0.67 13.93 -13.04
CA ASN A 170 -0.48 13.10 -14.23
C ASN A 170 0.95 12.60 -14.33
N ALA A 171 1.12 11.49 -15.04
CA ALA A 171 2.42 10.87 -15.32
C ALA A 171 3.40 11.78 -16.11
N ASP A 172 2.89 12.86 -16.70
CA ASP A 172 3.67 13.89 -17.41
C ASP A 172 3.95 15.14 -16.55
N GLY A 173 3.55 15.13 -15.27
CA GLY A 173 3.73 16.22 -14.31
C GLY A 173 2.62 17.28 -14.33
N SER A 174 1.62 17.16 -15.20
CA SER A 174 0.48 18.09 -15.26
C SER A 174 -0.63 17.73 -14.25
N ASN A 175 -1.64 18.60 -14.10
CA ASN A 175 -2.82 18.39 -13.24
C ASN A 175 -2.53 18.11 -11.75
N LEU A 176 -1.54 18.81 -11.18
CA LEU A 176 -1.26 18.74 -9.76
C LEU A 176 -2.49 19.13 -8.93
N THR A 177 -2.92 18.22 -8.05
CA THR A 177 -4.14 18.36 -7.23
C THR A 177 -3.85 17.91 -5.80
N ARG A 178 -4.24 18.73 -4.81
CA ARG A 178 -4.21 18.38 -3.37
C ARG A 178 -5.44 17.56 -3.03
N LEU A 179 -5.28 16.36 -2.48
CA LEU A 179 -6.41 15.49 -2.09
C LEU A 179 -6.81 15.66 -0.63
N THR A 180 -5.84 15.82 0.26
CA THR A 180 -6.06 16.00 1.69
C THR A 180 -5.70 17.42 2.11
N ASN A 181 -6.43 17.97 3.09
CA ASN A 181 -6.17 19.31 3.61
C ASN A 181 -6.66 19.41 5.04
N ASN A 182 -5.79 19.12 6.00
CA ASN A 182 -6.06 19.28 7.42
C ASN A 182 -4.79 19.73 8.16
N ALA A 183 -4.85 19.79 9.50
CA ALA A 183 -3.73 20.27 10.31
C ALA A 183 -2.68 19.19 10.59
N GLU A 184 -3.04 17.93 10.37
CA GLU A 184 -2.26 16.76 10.76
C GLU A 184 -1.52 16.16 9.56
N PHE A 185 -0.66 15.18 9.81
CA PHE A 185 0.07 14.49 8.75
C PHE A 185 -0.82 13.47 8.02
N ASP A 186 -0.81 13.52 6.68
CA ASP A 186 -1.34 12.50 5.77
C ASP A 186 -0.26 12.08 4.76
N GLY A 187 0.02 10.78 4.61
CA GLY A 187 1.09 10.30 3.73
C GLY A 187 1.05 8.80 3.41
N GLY A 188 2.05 8.33 2.65
CA GLY A 188 2.15 6.92 2.22
C GLY A 188 0.92 6.44 1.43
N PRO A 189 0.51 7.12 0.34
CA PRO A 189 -0.67 6.73 -0.43
C PRO A 189 -0.44 5.43 -1.22
N THR A 190 -1.48 4.64 -1.42
CA THR A 190 -1.52 3.48 -2.33
C THR A 190 -2.87 3.43 -3.05
N TRP A 191 -2.88 3.04 -4.32
CA TRP A 191 -4.10 2.96 -5.12
C TRP A 191 -4.78 1.59 -4.97
N SER A 192 -6.12 1.57 -4.93
CA SER A 192 -6.87 0.34 -5.14
C SER A 192 -6.64 -0.16 -6.58
N PRO A 193 -6.70 -1.48 -6.85
CA PRO A 193 -6.39 -2.05 -8.16
C PRO A 193 -7.34 -1.59 -9.27
N ASP A 194 -8.55 -1.14 -8.92
CA ASP A 194 -9.51 -0.54 -9.85
C ASP A 194 -9.32 0.97 -10.04
N GLY A 195 -8.38 1.58 -9.33
CA GLY A 195 -8.06 3.01 -9.38
C GLY A 195 -9.13 3.92 -8.75
N SER A 196 -10.14 3.36 -8.08
CA SER A 196 -11.27 4.13 -7.54
C SER A 196 -11.00 4.74 -6.17
N ARG A 197 -10.06 4.17 -5.41
CA ARG A 197 -9.76 4.54 -4.03
C ARG A 197 -8.26 4.65 -3.78
N ILE A 198 -7.91 5.39 -2.75
CA ILE A 198 -6.55 5.54 -2.22
C ILE A 198 -6.59 5.17 -0.74
N ALA A 199 -5.75 4.22 -0.31
CA ALA A 199 -5.47 4.00 1.10
C ALA A 199 -4.20 4.77 1.49
N PHE A 200 -4.12 5.22 2.73
CA PHE A 200 -3.01 6.07 3.19
C PHE A 200 -2.89 6.02 4.72
N THR A 201 -1.78 6.54 5.23
CA THR A 201 -1.53 6.71 6.66
C THR A 201 -1.85 8.14 7.08
N ALA A 202 -2.54 8.34 8.18
CA ALA A 202 -2.82 9.65 8.74
C ALA A 202 -2.71 9.67 10.26
N ILE A 203 -2.45 10.84 10.84
CA ILE A 203 -2.59 11.04 12.28
C ILE A 203 -4.09 11.14 12.65
N SER A 204 -4.51 10.33 13.62
CA SER A 204 -5.85 10.30 14.19
C SER A 204 -6.02 11.34 15.31
N ASP A 205 -7.27 11.51 15.79
CA ASP A 205 -7.60 12.45 16.88
C ASP A 205 -6.89 12.13 18.22
N ASP A 206 -6.50 10.87 18.44
CA ASP A 206 -5.72 10.47 19.63
C ASP A 206 -4.20 10.50 19.41
N GLY A 207 -3.76 10.94 18.23
CA GLY A 207 -2.35 11.16 17.90
C GLY A 207 -1.58 9.91 17.47
N SER A 208 -2.25 8.75 17.32
CA SER A 208 -1.65 7.58 16.67
C SER A 208 -1.63 7.77 15.15
N LEU A 209 -0.85 6.90 14.49
CA LEU A 209 -0.94 6.77 13.03
C LEU A 209 -1.99 5.70 12.78
N ASP A 210 -2.91 5.96 11.87
CA ASP A 210 -3.95 5.03 11.47
C ASP A 210 -4.01 4.92 9.95
N VAL A 211 -4.54 3.80 9.48
CA VAL A 211 -4.84 3.57 8.07
C VAL A 211 -6.19 4.16 7.73
N TYR A 212 -6.23 4.99 6.69
CA TYR A 212 -7.41 5.59 6.12
C TYR A 212 -7.61 5.17 4.67
N VAL A 213 -8.82 5.37 4.16
CA VAL A 213 -9.16 5.25 2.75
C VAL A 213 -9.96 6.48 2.31
N MET A 214 -9.81 6.87 1.05
CA MET A 214 -10.63 7.89 0.38
C MET A 214 -10.89 7.49 -1.07
N ASN A 215 -11.84 8.15 -1.72
CA ASN A 215 -12.00 8.09 -3.17
C ASN A 215 -10.78 8.71 -3.87
N ALA A 216 -10.50 8.31 -5.10
CA ALA A 216 -9.39 8.82 -5.90
C ALA A 216 -9.44 10.35 -6.18
N ASP A 217 -10.57 11.00 -5.92
CA ASP A 217 -10.75 12.45 -6.01
C ASP A 217 -10.59 13.18 -4.66
N GLY A 218 -10.23 12.46 -3.59
CA GLY A 218 -10.06 12.97 -2.23
C GLY A 218 -11.34 12.97 -1.38
N SER A 219 -12.50 12.65 -1.96
CA SER A 219 -13.76 12.61 -1.21
C SER A 219 -13.92 11.32 -0.40
N GLY A 220 -14.87 11.30 0.54
CA GLY A 220 -15.25 10.05 1.22
C GLY A 220 -14.19 9.45 2.15
N ARG A 221 -13.34 10.29 2.76
CA ARG A 221 -12.33 9.87 3.75
C ARG A 221 -12.97 9.06 4.88
N ALA A 222 -12.43 7.88 5.16
CA ALA A 222 -12.85 6.98 6.22
C ALA A 222 -11.63 6.35 6.92
N GLN A 223 -11.70 6.26 8.24
CA GLN A 223 -10.70 5.60 9.10
C GLN A 223 -10.94 4.09 9.12
N LEU A 224 -9.89 3.28 8.93
CA LEU A 224 -9.98 1.81 8.91
C LEU A 224 -9.41 1.16 10.17
N THR A 225 -8.42 1.80 10.81
CA THR A 225 -7.85 1.37 12.10
C THR A 225 -8.08 2.46 13.13
N SER A 226 -8.24 2.09 14.41
CA SER A 226 -8.50 3.04 15.49
C SER A 226 -7.89 2.57 16.81
N SER A 227 -6.79 1.82 16.71
CA SER A 227 -6.08 1.35 17.89
C SER A 227 -5.17 2.47 18.39
N ARG A 228 -4.73 2.40 19.66
CA ARG A 228 -3.72 3.35 20.18
C ARG A 228 -2.31 3.07 19.67
N ALA A 229 -2.13 2.05 18.86
CA ALA A 229 -0.85 1.75 18.24
C ALA A 229 -0.71 2.52 16.92
N HIS A 230 0.52 2.60 16.42
CA HIS A 230 0.76 3.15 15.09
C HIS A 230 0.53 2.06 14.04
N ASP A 231 -0.44 2.30 13.16
CA ASP A 231 -0.85 1.46 12.04
C ASP A 231 -0.58 2.24 10.73
N ALA A 232 0.23 1.68 9.83
CA ALA A 232 0.73 2.43 8.66
C ALA A 232 1.20 1.50 7.51
N GLY A 233 1.68 2.11 6.42
CA GLY A 233 2.19 1.41 5.22
C GLY A 233 1.15 0.51 4.53
N PRO A 234 -0.05 1.02 4.19
CA PRO A 234 -1.08 0.20 3.55
C PRO A 234 -0.69 -0.19 2.12
N SER A 235 -1.08 -1.41 1.70
CA SER A 235 -1.00 -1.87 0.31
C SER A 235 -2.22 -2.73 -0.04
N TRP A 236 -2.82 -2.50 -1.21
CA TRP A 236 -3.98 -3.25 -1.68
C TRP A 236 -3.59 -4.61 -2.27
N SER A 237 -4.37 -5.63 -1.93
CA SER A 237 -4.40 -6.87 -2.72
C SER A 237 -4.87 -6.59 -4.16
N PRO A 238 -4.37 -7.33 -5.17
CA PRO A 238 -4.69 -7.08 -6.57
C PRO A 238 -6.14 -7.35 -6.94
N ASP A 239 -6.87 -8.13 -6.13
CA ASP A 239 -8.32 -8.33 -6.26
C ASP A 239 -9.16 -7.27 -5.53
N GLY A 240 -8.52 -6.37 -4.78
CA GLY A 240 -9.14 -5.28 -4.04
C GLY A 240 -9.91 -5.72 -2.79
N ARG A 241 -9.78 -6.99 -2.37
CA ARG A 241 -10.57 -7.57 -1.28
C ARG A 241 -9.92 -7.43 0.09
N ARG A 242 -8.64 -7.08 0.13
CA ARG A 242 -7.84 -6.91 1.34
C ARG A 242 -6.87 -5.74 1.21
N ILE A 243 -6.50 -5.21 2.37
CA ILE A 243 -5.37 -4.30 2.57
C ILE A 243 -4.39 -5.03 3.49
N VAL A 244 -3.10 -4.96 3.19
CA VAL A 244 -2.01 -5.30 4.12
C VAL A 244 -1.42 -4.01 4.69
N PHE A 245 -0.98 -4.02 5.93
CA PHE A 245 -0.41 -2.87 6.64
C PHE A 245 0.50 -3.37 7.77
N TYR A 246 1.32 -2.51 8.37
CA TYR A 246 2.01 -2.85 9.61
C TYR A 246 1.36 -2.16 10.81
N SER A 247 1.39 -2.82 11.97
CA SER A 247 0.77 -2.34 13.20
C SER A 247 1.67 -2.59 14.40
N GLY A 248 1.75 -1.59 15.29
CA GLY A 248 2.45 -1.67 16.57
C GLY A 248 1.61 -2.19 17.74
N GLN A 249 0.46 -2.84 17.49
CA GLN A 249 -0.45 -3.31 18.56
C GLN A 249 0.18 -4.42 19.43
N ASP A 250 1.20 -5.10 18.93
CA ASP A 250 1.90 -6.21 19.59
C ASP A 250 3.35 -5.82 19.98
N ARG A 251 4.22 -6.82 20.22
CA ARG A 251 5.62 -6.61 20.60
C ARG A 251 6.46 -6.17 19.40
N GLY A 252 6.33 -4.91 18.99
CA GLY A 252 6.97 -4.36 17.79
C GLY A 252 5.97 -4.13 16.66
N ASN A 253 6.44 -3.61 15.53
CA ASN A 253 5.60 -3.49 14.34
C ASN A 253 5.55 -4.83 13.61
N GLU A 254 4.33 -5.27 13.30
CA GLU A 254 4.07 -6.55 12.66
C GLU A 254 3.14 -6.35 11.48
N ILE A 255 3.16 -7.29 10.54
CA ILE A 255 2.33 -7.21 9.34
C ILE A 255 0.95 -7.78 9.65
N TYR A 256 -0.08 -7.02 9.30
CA TYR A 256 -1.48 -7.41 9.39
C TYR A 256 -2.16 -7.28 8.03
N THR A 257 -3.29 -7.96 7.90
CA THR A 257 -4.24 -7.78 6.80
C THR A 257 -5.62 -7.48 7.34
N MET A 258 -6.42 -6.72 6.60
CA MET A 258 -7.82 -6.41 6.90
C MET A 258 -8.66 -6.37 5.63
N PHE A 259 -9.98 -6.39 5.78
CA PHE A 259 -10.89 -6.02 4.70
C PHE A 259 -10.85 -4.49 4.46
N PRO A 260 -11.20 -4.01 3.26
CA PRO A 260 -11.22 -2.57 2.92
C PRO A 260 -12.20 -1.71 3.73
N ASP A 261 -13.01 -2.32 4.59
CA ASP A 261 -13.90 -1.66 5.54
C ASP A 261 -13.32 -1.61 6.97
N GLY A 262 -12.06 -2.04 7.15
CA GLY A 262 -11.34 -2.05 8.43
C GLY A 262 -11.57 -3.30 9.28
N THR A 263 -12.50 -4.18 8.87
CA THR A 263 -12.83 -5.38 9.64
C THR A 263 -11.88 -6.55 9.33
N ASN A 264 -11.96 -7.62 10.13
CA ASN A 264 -11.18 -8.85 9.95
C ASN A 264 -9.66 -8.62 9.93
N GLN A 265 -9.16 -7.85 10.91
CA GLN A 265 -7.73 -7.65 11.13
C GLN A 265 -7.07 -8.97 11.57
N LEU A 266 -6.09 -9.44 10.83
CA LEU A 266 -5.34 -10.68 11.07
C LEU A 266 -3.85 -10.41 11.03
N ARG A 267 -3.12 -10.85 12.06
CA ARG A 267 -1.66 -10.78 12.13
C ARG A 267 -1.03 -11.87 11.26
N LEU A 268 -0.01 -11.52 10.48
CA LEU A 268 0.73 -12.40 9.56
C LEU A 268 2.16 -12.70 10.02
N THR A 269 2.78 -11.82 10.80
CA THR A 269 4.15 -11.99 11.32
C THR A 269 4.19 -11.90 12.85
N ASP A 270 5.16 -12.57 13.47
CA ASP A 270 5.41 -12.50 14.92
C ASP A 270 6.91 -12.60 15.19
N ASN A 271 7.58 -11.46 15.30
CA ASN A 271 9.01 -11.32 15.47
C ASN A 271 9.34 -10.33 16.61
N GLU A 272 10.51 -10.49 17.25
CA GLU A 272 10.93 -9.56 18.33
C GLU A 272 11.37 -8.18 17.81
N THR A 273 11.48 -8.03 16.49
CA THR A 273 11.95 -6.83 15.79
C THR A 273 10.94 -6.41 14.73
N PRO A 274 10.90 -5.13 14.35
CA PRO A 274 9.91 -4.63 13.39
C PRO A 274 9.95 -5.31 12.02
N ASP A 275 8.75 -5.60 11.49
CA ASP A 275 8.43 -5.90 10.09
C ASP A 275 7.60 -4.76 9.52
N LEU A 276 8.03 -4.18 8.40
CA LEU A 276 7.53 -2.89 7.90
C LEU A 276 7.32 -2.89 6.38
N GLU A 277 6.52 -1.91 5.93
CA GLU A 277 6.18 -1.62 4.53
C GLU A 277 5.79 -2.86 3.70
N PRO A 278 4.69 -3.53 4.07
CA PRO A 278 4.24 -4.70 3.35
C PRO A 278 3.63 -4.33 1.98
N VAL A 279 3.97 -5.09 0.94
CA VAL A 279 3.45 -4.87 -0.43
C VAL A 279 2.96 -6.17 -1.04
N TRP A 280 1.70 -6.19 -1.48
CA TRP A 280 1.11 -7.33 -2.19
C TRP A 280 1.77 -7.54 -3.56
N SER A 281 2.01 -8.80 -3.90
CA SER A 281 2.40 -9.20 -5.25
C SER A 281 1.25 -9.01 -6.26
N PRO A 282 1.56 -8.71 -7.53
CA PRO A 282 0.54 -8.47 -8.55
C PRO A 282 -0.36 -9.69 -8.84
N ASP A 283 0.14 -10.90 -8.60
CA ASP A 283 -0.61 -12.15 -8.81
C ASP A 283 -1.45 -12.57 -7.60
N GLY A 284 -1.28 -11.89 -6.47
CA GLY A 284 -2.06 -12.14 -5.28
C GLY A 284 -1.58 -13.30 -4.41
N THR A 285 -0.35 -13.79 -4.61
CA THR A 285 0.13 -14.99 -3.92
C THR A 285 1.12 -14.71 -2.80
N LYS A 286 1.80 -13.57 -2.86
CA LYS A 286 2.89 -13.20 -1.94
C LYS A 286 2.78 -11.77 -1.40
N ILE A 287 3.48 -11.52 -0.30
CA ILE A 287 3.69 -10.20 0.31
C ILE A 287 5.19 -9.96 0.47
N LEU A 288 5.71 -8.84 -0.03
CA LEU A 288 7.03 -8.31 0.29
C LEU A 288 6.97 -7.46 1.54
N PHE A 289 8.08 -7.37 2.26
CA PHE A 289 8.27 -6.48 3.39
C PHE A 289 9.78 -6.37 3.67
N TYR A 290 10.18 -5.47 4.55
CA TYR A 290 11.51 -5.54 5.15
C TYR A 290 11.43 -5.78 6.65
N SER A 291 12.46 -6.45 7.18
CA SER A 291 12.55 -6.86 8.58
C SER A 291 13.93 -6.57 9.14
N PHE A 292 13.98 -6.25 10.44
CA PHE A 292 15.23 -6.06 11.19
C PHE A 292 15.73 -7.33 11.90
N ARG A 293 15.06 -8.48 11.71
CA ARG A 293 15.31 -9.71 12.49
C ARG A 293 16.71 -10.29 12.34
N ASP A 294 17.44 -9.88 11.32
CA ASP A 294 18.82 -10.33 11.06
C ASP A 294 19.88 -9.27 11.43
N GLY A 295 19.50 -8.24 12.21
CA GLY A 295 20.40 -7.22 12.76
C GLY A 295 20.44 -5.90 11.97
N ASN A 296 19.93 -5.90 10.74
CA ASN A 296 19.76 -4.77 9.84
C ASN A 296 18.50 -4.98 8.99
N ALA A 297 17.95 -3.90 8.40
CA ALA A 297 16.79 -3.99 7.51
C ALA A 297 17.14 -4.78 6.25
N GLN A 298 16.39 -5.84 5.97
CA GLN A 298 16.56 -6.70 4.80
C GLN A 298 15.21 -7.03 4.18
N VAL A 299 15.18 -7.29 2.88
CA VAL A 299 13.93 -7.60 2.16
C VAL A 299 13.57 -9.07 2.34
N TYR A 300 12.30 -9.32 2.67
CA TYR A 300 11.70 -10.64 2.78
C TYR A 300 10.46 -10.75 1.90
N VAL A 301 10.08 -11.99 1.62
CA VAL A 301 8.81 -12.36 1.00
C VAL A 301 8.14 -13.45 1.81
N MET A 302 6.81 -13.47 1.85
CA MET A 302 6.02 -14.54 2.47
C MET A 302 4.80 -14.87 1.61
N GLU A 303 4.16 -16.02 1.86
CA GLU A 303 2.81 -16.28 1.34
C GLU A 303 1.79 -15.39 2.06
N THR A 304 0.62 -15.19 1.44
CA THR A 304 -0.42 -14.27 1.97
C THR A 304 -1.04 -14.68 3.31
N ASP A 305 -0.78 -15.90 3.77
CA ASP A 305 -1.19 -16.41 5.08
C ASP A 305 -0.12 -16.22 6.17
N GLY A 306 1.01 -15.57 5.84
CA GLY A 306 2.12 -15.33 6.76
C GLY A 306 3.19 -16.44 6.77
N THR A 307 2.96 -17.56 6.06
CA THR A 307 3.88 -18.69 6.02
C THR A 307 4.98 -18.52 4.97
N ASN A 308 5.97 -19.44 4.98
CA ASN A 308 7.11 -19.47 4.06
C ASN A 308 7.84 -18.13 3.93
N GLN A 309 8.19 -17.53 5.06
CA GLN A 309 8.96 -16.28 5.08
C GLN A 309 10.40 -16.55 4.63
N ILE A 310 10.81 -15.93 3.53
CA ILE A 310 12.12 -16.11 2.88
C ILE A 310 12.82 -14.77 2.80
N ARG A 311 14.10 -14.74 3.21
CA ARG A 311 14.99 -13.57 3.06
C ARG A 311 15.49 -13.48 1.62
N LEU A 312 15.30 -12.33 0.97
CA LEU A 312 15.72 -12.07 -0.41
C LEU A 312 17.04 -11.30 -0.52
N THR A 313 17.36 -10.44 0.44
CA THR A 313 18.64 -9.72 0.48
C THR A 313 19.47 -10.14 1.69
N ASN A 314 20.80 -10.24 1.53
CA ASN A 314 21.71 -10.59 2.62
C ASN A 314 23.04 -9.84 2.50
N ASN A 315 23.13 -8.69 3.17
CA ASN A 315 24.33 -7.86 3.27
C ASN A 315 24.38 -7.16 4.63
N GLN A 316 25.41 -6.33 4.86
CA GLN A 316 25.63 -5.62 6.13
C GLN A 316 24.92 -4.26 6.20
N ASP A 317 24.23 -3.89 5.13
CA ASP A 317 23.66 -2.58 4.88
C ASP A 317 22.13 -2.63 4.97
N GLN A 318 21.44 -1.50 4.89
CA GLN A 318 19.99 -1.46 4.96
C GLN A 318 19.38 -1.58 3.57
N ASP A 319 18.46 -2.53 3.40
CA ASP A 319 17.62 -2.70 2.23
C ASP A 319 16.14 -2.55 2.66
N GLU A 320 15.47 -1.53 2.14
CA GLU A 320 14.15 -1.12 2.63
C GLU A 320 13.20 -0.71 1.47
N PHE A 321 11.92 -0.54 1.79
CA PHE A 321 10.85 -0.12 0.86
C PHE A 321 10.83 -0.93 -0.46
N PRO A 322 10.63 -2.26 -0.40
CA PRO A 322 10.56 -3.09 -1.59
C PRO A 322 9.22 -2.92 -2.32
N THR A 323 9.23 -2.94 -3.66
CA THR A 323 8.04 -2.90 -4.53
C THR A 323 8.18 -3.91 -5.67
N TRP A 324 7.06 -4.44 -6.16
CA TRP A 324 7.01 -5.40 -7.26
C TRP A 324 6.93 -4.71 -8.62
N SER A 325 7.61 -5.25 -9.63
CA SER A 325 7.25 -4.97 -11.01
C SER A 325 5.83 -5.45 -11.31
N ARG A 326 5.14 -4.79 -12.25
CA ARG A 326 3.74 -5.12 -12.61
C ARG A 326 3.51 -6.60 -12.99
N ASP A 327 4.50 -7.22 -13.61
CA ASP A 327 4.46 -8.63 -14.01
C ASP A 327 4.92 -9.61 -12.91
N GLY A 328 5.27 -9.11 -11.73
CA GLY A 328 5.77 -9.88 -10.59
C GLY A 328 7.17 -10.47 -10.78
N SER A 329 7.86 -10.19 -11.89
CA SER A 329 9.15 -10.81 -12.20
C SER A 329 10.36 -10.17 -11.51
N LYS A 330 10.21 -8.93 -11.05
CA LYS A 330 11.28 -8.11 -10.46
C LYS A 330 10.80 -7.38 -9.21
N ILE A 331 11.78 -6.95 -8.43
CA ILE A 331 11.60 -6.17 -7.21
C ILE A 331 12.52 -4.96 -7.31
N ALA A 332 12.00 -3.76 -7.04
CA ALA A 332 12.82 -2.58 -6.76
C ALA A 332 12.82 -2.32 -5.25
N PHE A 333 13.91 -1.78 -4.73
CA PHE A 333 14.09 -1.41 -3.32
C PHE A 333 15.20 -0.36 -3.25
N TYR A 334 15.36 0.35 -2.13
CA TYR A 334 16.57 1.15 -1.94
C TYR A 334 17.56 0.46 -1.01
N SER A 335 18.83 0.71 -1.23
CA SER A 335 19.92 0.20 -0.40
C SER A 335 20.95 1.27 -0.10
N ASN A 336 21.52 1.28 1.10
CA ASN A 336 22.65 2.16 1.43
C ASN A 336 24.03 1.50 1.28
N ARG A 337 24.11 0.32 0.64
CA ARG A 337 25.35 -0.46 0.46
C ARG A 337 26.46 0.22 -0.35
N THR A 338 26.15 1.33 -1.01
CA THR A 338 27.08 2.14 -1.81
C THR A 338 27.56 3.41 -1.09
N GLY A 339 27.17 3.60 0.17
CA GLY A 339 27.55 4.74 1.02
C GLY A 339 26.45 5.79 1.21
N ASN A 340 25.47 5.80 0.32
CA ASN A 340 24.23 6.58 0.34
C ASN A 340 23.07 5.68 -0.15
N SER A 341 21.82 6.10 0.07
CA SER A 341 20.67 5.35 -0.45
C SER A 341 20.57 5.49 -1.96
N ASP A 342 20.59 4.37 -2.66
CA ASP A 342 20.38 4.25 -4.10
C ASP A 342 19.27 3.24 -4.39
N ILE A 343 18.64 3.35 -5.56
CA ILE A 343 17.65 2.40 -6.03
C ILE A 343 18.34 1.18 -6.63
N PHE A 344 17.94 0.00 -6.18
CA PHE A 344 18.36 -1.30 -6.70
C PHE A 344 17.16 -2.05 -7.25
N ILE A 345 17.44 -2.98 -8.17
CA ILE A 345 16.49 -3.97 -8.64
C ILE A 345 17.05 -5.38 -8.47
N MET A 346 16.16 -6.36 -8.37
CA MET A 346 16.49 -7.78 -8.38
C MET A 346 15.38 -8.59 -9.05
N ASN A 347 15.65 -9.85 -9.34
CA ASN A 347 14.60 -10.81 -9.69
C ASN A 347 13.72 -11.11 -8.46
N ALA A 348 12.49 -11.56 -8.70
CA ALA A 348 11.54 -11.96 -7.66
C ALA A 348 12.08 -12.99 -6.64
N ASP A 349 13.07 -13.80 -7.04
CA ASP A 349 13.74 -14.80 -6.21
C ASP A 349 14.94 -14.25 -5.41
N GLY A 350 15.19 -12.93 -5.48
CA GLY A 350 16.31 -12.26 -4.82
C GLY A 350 17.62 -12.25 -5.62
N SER A 351 17.69 -12.97 -6.76
CA SER A 351 18.88 -13.04 -7.60
C SER A 351 19.07 -11.78 -8.48
N ASN A 352 20.25 -11.65 -9.09
CA ASN A 352 20.56 -10.59 -10.06
C ASN A 352 20.35 -9.16 -9.53
N GLN A 353 20.80 -8.89 -8.31
CA GLN A 353 20.74 -7.55 -7.72
C GLN A 353 21.62 -6.56 -8.51
N LYS A 354 21.04 -5.44 -8.93
CA LYS A 354 21.68 -4.42 -9.76
C LYS A 354 21.28 -3.01 -9.27
N GLN A 355 22.27 -2.14 -9.13
CA GLN A 355 22.09 -0.71 -8.86
C GLN A 355 21.53 0.02 -10.10
N LEU A 356 20.55 0.90 -9.91
CA LEU A 356 19.95 1.74 -10.96
C LEU A 356 20.32 3.22 -10.85
N THR A 357 20.55 3.73 -9.64
CA THR A 357 21.02 5.10 -9.40
C THR A 357 22.41 5.06 -8.78
N ASP A 358 23.31 5.95 -9.20
CA ASP A 358 24.73 5.92 -8.81
C ASP A 358 25.33 7.32 -8.60
N ASN A 359 24.56 8.19 -7.95
CA ASN A 359 24.91 9.58 -7.75
C ASN A 359 25.01 9.90 -6.26
N ALA A 360 25.42 11.12 -5.89
CA ALA A 360 25.66 11.46 -4.49
C ALA A 360 24.38 11.73 -3.66
N ALA A 361 23.21 11.75 -4.30
CA ALA A 361 21.94 12.02 -3.64
C ALA A 361 21.40 10.81 -2.88
N ILE A 362 20.43 11.06 -2.01
CA ILE A 362 19.64 10.04 -1.35
C ILE A 362 18.43 9.74 -2.24
N ASP A 363 18.45 8.58 -2.90
CA ASP A 363 17.36 8.06 -3.70
C ASP A 363 16.59 6.97 -2.92
N LYS A 364 15.29 7.17 -2.69
CA LYS A 364 14.47 6.34 -1.79
C LYS A 364 13.05 6.09 -2.30
N GLN A 365 12.36 5.16 -1.63
CA GLN A 365 10.93 4.84 -1.82
C GLN A 365 10.56 4.61 -3.30
N PRO A 366 11.18 3.62 -3.96
CA PRO A 366 10.82 3.32 -5.33
C PRO A 366 9.40 2.77 -5.40
N ASP A 367 8.65 3.19 -6.41
CA ASP A 367 7.39 2.57 -6.79
C ASP A 367 7.41 2.21 -8.28
N TRP A 368 7.11 0.95 -8.58
CA TRP A 368 7.23 0.40 -9.93
C TRP A 368 5.91 0.61 -10.68
N GLY A 369 5.94 1.55 -11.61
CA GLY A 369 4.81 1.88 -12.47
C GLY A 369 4.56 0.87 -13.58
N PRO A 370 3.39 0.95 -14.23
CA PRO A 370 2.98 0.03 -15.28
C PRO A 370 3.75 0.13 -16.59
#